data_AF-A0A2U1Y713-F1
#
_entry.id   AF-A0A2U1Y713-F1
#
_cell.length_a   1.000
_cell.length_b   1.000
_cell.length_c   1.000
_cell.angle_alpha   90.00
_cell.angle_beta   90.00
_cell.angle_gamma   90.00
#
_symmetry.space_group_name_H-M   'P 1'
#
loop_
_entity.id
_entity.type
_entity.pdbx_description
1 polymer ?
#
loop_
_entity_poly.entity_id
_entity_poly.type
_entity_poly.pdbx_seq_one_letter_code
_entity_poly.pdbx_strand_id
1 'polypeptide(L)'
;MARLSIDSPLGPLMLSGDGSALTSVGWGRFDHDEPDAVLAETARQLEAYFAGRLQRFDLPLKAAGTAFRRSVWDAMLAIPYGGTATYGGMAKMLGSGPRAVGGACGANPIPIVIPCHRVLASGGAPGGYSGHGGLDTKAWLLALERRHAGVGQGNGAAAEQFALL
;
A
#
# COMPACT_ATOMS: atom_id res chain seq x y z
N MET A 1 -14.92 7.18 16.33
CA MET A 1 -14.13 6.58 15.26
C MET A 1 -13.67 5.24 15.75
N ALA A 2 -13.90 4.18 14.98
CA ALA A 2 -13.42 2.85 15.35
C ALA A 2 -11.89 2.83 15.31
N ARG A 3 -11.29 2.05 16.20
CA ARG A 3 -9.84 1.90 16.30
C ARG A 3 -9.46 0.49 16.71
N LEU A 4 -8.38 -0.04 16.15
CA LEU A 4 -7.91 -1.38 16.46
C LEU A 4 -6.39 -1.46 16.33
N SER A 5 -5.73 -2.06 17.31
CA SER A 5 -4.31 -2.37 17.29
C SER A 5 -4.10 -3.84 16.96
N ILE A 6 -3.26 -4.15 15.96
CA ILE A 6 -2.91 -5.54 15.62
C ILE A 6 -1.39 -5.75 15.64
N ASP A 7 -0.95 -6.98 15.90
CA ASP A 7 0.44 -7.36 15.68
C ASP A 7 0.72 -7.64 14.20
N SER A 8 1.94 -7.35 13.77
CA SER A 8 2.41 -7.67 12.42
C SER A 8 3.92 -7.94 12.40
N PRO A 9 4.44 -8.58 11.34
CA PRO A 9 5.89 -8.72 11.14
C PRO A 9 6.66 -7.39 11.05
N LEU A 10 5.96 -6.27 10.84
CA LEU A 10 6.53 -4.91 10.80
C LEU A 10 6.42 -4.17 12.15
N GLY A 11 6.05 -4.89 13.21
CA GLY A 11 5.65 -4.33 14.50
C GLY A 11 4.14 -4.05 14.58
N PRO A 12 3.66 -3.53 15.72
CA PRO A 12 2.25 -3.24 15.92
C PRO A 12 1.72 -2.20 14.92
N LEU A 13 0.51 -2.43 14.41
CA LEU A 13 -0.20 -1.54 13.49
C LEU A 13 -1.47 -1.00 14.15
N MET A 14 -1.74 0.29 13.92
CA MET A 14 -2.96 0.97 14.32
C MET A 14 -3.87 1.14 13.12
N LEU A 15 -5.11 0.68 13.22
CA LEU A 15 -6.15 0.80 12.21
C LEU A 15 -7.20 1.79 12.72
N SER A 16 -7.60 2.76 11.89
CA SER A 16 -8.70 3.68 12.22
C SER A 16 -9.78 3.64 11.15
N GLY A 17 -11.04 3.70 11.58
CA GLY A 17 -12.21 3.66 10.70
C GLY A 17 -13.28 4.67 11.12
N ASP A 18 -14.17 4.99 10.19
CA ASP A 18 -15.29 5.90 10.42
C ASP A 18 -16.65 5.18 10.58
N GLY A 19 -16.65 3.85 10.76
CA GLY A 19 -17.85 3.02 10.77
C GLY A 19 -18.23 2.46 9.39
N SER A 20 -17.71 3.04 8.31
CA SER A 20 -18.04 2.64 6.93
C SER A 20 -16.82 2.28 6.08
N ALA A 21 -15.65 2.84 6.40
CA ALA A 21 -14.43 2.64 5.65
C ALA A 21 -13.19 2.71 6.54
N LEU A 22 -12.11 2.06 6.08
CA LEU A 22 -10.76 2.24 6.60
C LEU A 22 -10.26 3.63 6.19
N THR A 23 -9.83 4.43 7.16
CA THR A 23 -9.38 5.81 6.93
C THR A 23 -7.88 5.99 7.14
N SER A 24 -7.26 5.19 8.01
CA SER A 24 -5.80 5.22 8.21
C SER A 24 -5.22 3.91 8.70
N VAL A 25 -3.96 3.65 8.33
CA VAL A 25 -3.09 2.64 8.93
C VAL A 25 -1.83 3.35 9.43
N GLY A 26 -1.50 3.18 10.71
CA GLY A 26 -0.31 3.70 11.36
C GLY A 26 0.50 2.60 12.05
N TRP A 27 1.60 2.98 12.68
CA TRP A 27 2.44 2.08 13.49
C TRP A 27 2.33 2.42 14.96
N GLY A 28 2.33 1.40 15.80
CA GLY A 28 2.16 1.52 17.25
C GLY A 28 0.89 0.84 17.74
N ARG A 29 0.41 1.27 18.90
CA ARG A 29 -0.80 0.75 19.55
C ARG A 29 -1.61 1.90 20.10
N PHE A 30 -2.93 1.75 20.10
CA PHE A 30 -3.81 2.58 20.91
C PHE A 30 -3.80 2.08 22.36
N ASP A 31 -4.16 2.96 23.29
CA ASP A 31 -4.38 2.57 24.69
C ASP A 31 -5.58 1.63 24.84
N HIS A 32 -6.58 1.81 23.98
CA HIS A 32 -7.82 1.03 23.96
C HIS A 32 -8.28 0.78 22.52
N ASP A 33 -8.74 -0.44 22.27
CA ASP A 33 -9.34 -0.85 21.00
C ASP A 33 -10.86 -0.78 21.07
N GLU A 34 -11.48 -0.34 19.99
CA GLU A 34 -12.93 -0.27 19.79
C GLU A 34 -13.20 -0.56 18.30
N PRO A 35 -13.08 -1.83 17.87
CA PRO A 35 -13.19 -2.20 16.46
C PRO A 35 -14.66 -2.21 16.00
N ASP A 36 -14.87 -1.78 14.76
CA ASP A 36 -16.09 -2.05 14.01
C ASP A 36 -15.88 -3.25 13.06
N ALA A 37 -16.91 -3.60 12.29
CA ALA A 37 -16.83 -4.69 11.32
C ALA A 37 -15.77 -4.45 10.23
N VAL A 38 -15.54 -3.18 9.83
CA VAL A 38 -14.55 -2.82 8.81
C VAL A 38 -13.13 -3.05 9.35
N LEU A 39 -12.86 -2.67 10.59
CA LEU A 39 -11.56 -2.87 11.22
C LEU A 39 -11.28 -4.35 11.54
N ALA A 40 -12.30 -5.09 11.97
CA ALA A 40 -12.17 -6.54 12.16
C ALA A 40 -11.81 -7.25 10.84
N GLU A 41 -12.48 -6.90 9.74
CA GLU A 41 -12.18 -7.43 8.42
C GLU A 41 -10.81 -6.96 7.90
N THR A 42 -10.45 -5.70 8.15
CA THR A 42 -9.12 -5.17 7.81
C THR A 42 -8.02 -5.97 8.51
N ALA A 43 -8.17 -6.25 9.81
CA ALA A 43 -7.22 -7.04 10.58
C ALA A 43 -7.07 -8.46 10.00
N ARG A 44 -8.19 -9.12 9.70
CA ARG A 44 -8.21 -10.45 9.08
C ARG A 44 -7.50 -10.48 7.73
N GLN A 45 -7.72 -9.48 6.88
CA GLN A 45 -7.06 -9.39 5.58
C GLN A 45 -5.57 -9.06 5.69
N LEU A 46 -5.17 -8.19 6.62
CA LEU A 46 -3.75 -7.90 6.89
C LEU A 46 -3.01 -9.14 7.38
N GLU A 47 -3.60 -9.91 8.29
CA GLU A 47 -3.03 -11.19 8.74
C GLU A 47 -2.85 -12.16 7.55
N ALA A 48 -3.86 -12.30 6.70
CA ALA A 48 -3.79 -13.13 5.50
C ALA A 48 -2.74 -12.62 4.50
N TYR A 49 -2.59 -11.30 4.34
CA TYR A 49 -1.59 -10.67 3.48
C TYR A 49 -0.18 -10.98 3.97
N PHE A 50 0.09 -10.76 5.26
CA PHE A 50 1.41 -11.06 5.86
C PHE A 50 1.76 -12.55 5.84
N ALA A 51 0.75 -13.43 5.86
CA ALA A 51 0.93 -14.86 5.67
C ALA A 51 1.07 -15.29 4.20
N GLY A 52 1.01 -14.37 3.24
CA GLY A 52 1.08 -14.67 1.80
C GLY A 52 -0.17 -15.36 1.24
N ARG A 53 -1.28 -15.36 1.99
CA ARG A 53 -2.58 -15.99 1.63
C ARG A 53 -3.56 -15.03 0.97
N LEU A 54 -3.29 -13.72 0.98
CA LEU A 54 -4.10 -12.69 0.35
C LEU A 54 -3.24 -11.79 -0.53
N GLN A 55 -3.65 -11.65 -1.80
CA GLN A 55 -2.93 -10.84 -2.79
C GLN A 55 -3.67 -9.55 -3.16
N ARG A 56 -4.97 -9.45 -2.85
CA ARG A 56 -5.79 -8.27 -3.11
C ARG A 56 -6.68 -7.98 -1.91
N PHE A 57 -6.61 -6.74 -1.41
CA PHE A 57 -7.53 -6.27 -0.38
C PHE A 57 -8.90 -5.97 -1.00
N ASP A 58 -9.95 -6.39 -0.30
CA ASP A 58 -11.34 -6.05 -0.61
C ASP A 58 -11.92 -5.33 0.61
N LEU A 59 -11.67 -4.03 0.68
CA LEU A 59 -11.98 -3.18 1.83
C LEU A 59 -12.56 -1.86 1.34
N PRO A 60 -13.59 -1.30 2.00
CA PRO A 60 -14.00 0.07 1.76
C PRO A 60 -12.90 1.03 2.26
N LEU A 61 -12.35 1.84 1.36
CA LEU A 61 -11.26 2.79 1.67
C LEU A 61 -11.76 4.24 1.57
N LYS A 62 -11.38 5.07 2.54
CA LYS A 62 -11.68 6.51 2.54
C LYS A 62 -10.47 7.31 2.97
N ALA A 63 -9.46 7.33 2.10
CA ALA A 63 -8.25 8.10 2.31
C ALA A 63 -8.51 9.62 2.13
N ALA A 64 -8.23 10.41 3.18
CA ALA A 64 -8.37 11.85 3.14
C ALA A 64 -7.15 12.52 2.49
N GLY A 65 -7.36 13.26 1.39
CA GLY A 65 -6.29 13.95 0.67
C GLY A 65 -6.82 14.86 -0.43
N THR A 66 -5.93 15.59 -1.11
CA THR A 66 -6.30 16.41 -2.27
C THR A 66 -6.75 15.53 -3.45
N ALA A 67 -7.42 16.12 -4.45
CA ALA A 67 -7.83 15.38 -5.65
C ALA A 67 -6.64 14.70 -6.35
N PHE A 68 -5.50 15.40 -6.45
CA PHE A 68 -4.26 14.85 -7.01
C PHE A 68 -3.70 13.69 -6.19
N ARG A 69 -3.72 13.78 -4.85
CA ARG A 69 -3.25 12.68 -4.01
C ARG A 69 -4.12 11.44 -4.19
N ARG A 70 -5.45 11.62 -4.22
CA ARG A 70 -6.39 10.52 -4.45
C ARG A 70 -6.16 9.84 -5.80
N SER A 71 -5.96 10.60 -6.89
CA SER A 71 -5.68 9.98 -8.19
C SER A 71 -4.37 9.19 -8.21
N VAL A 72 -3.34 9.63 -7.47
CA VAL A 72 -2.10 8.86 -7.28
C VAL A 72 -2.36 7.58 -6.48
N TRP A 73 -3.17 7.63 -5.43
CA TRP A 73 -3.49 6.46 -4.61
C TRP A 73 -4.34 5.43 -5.37
N ASP A 74 -5.30 5.89 -6.18
CA ASP A 74 -6.09 5.03 -7.07
C ASP A 74 -5.18 4.32 -8.09
N ALA A 75 -4.19 5.04 -8.64
CA ALA A 75 -3.19 4.46 -9.51
C ALA A 75 -2.30 3.42 -8.80
N MET A 76 -2.00 3.59 -7.51
CA MET A 76 -1.25 2.59 -6.73
C MET A 76 -2.06 1.31 -6.52
N LEU A 77 -3.36 1.44 -6.25
CA LEU A 77 -4.26 0.29 -6.04
C LEU A 77 -4.36 -0.60 -7.29
N ALA A 78 -4.12 -0.03 -8.49
CA ALA A 78 -4.06 -0.77 -9.73
C ALA A 78 -2.77 -1.61 -9.90
N ILE A 79 -1.72 -1.36 -9.09
CA ILE A 79 -0.48 -2.14 -9.17
C ILE A 79 -0.71 -3.50 -8.51
N PRO A 80 -0.58 -4.64 -9.23
CA PRO A 80 -0.87 -5.95 -8.68
C PRO A 80 0.15 -6.37 -7.61
N TYR A 81 -0.22 -7.36 -6.80
CA TYR A 81 0.69 -8.00 -5.84
C TYR A 81 1.95 -8.53 -6.53
N GLY A 82 3.12 -8.19 -5.99
CA GLY A 82 4.42 -8.54 -6.59
C GLY A 82 4.80 -7.69 -7.80
N GLY A 83 3.89 -6.86 -8.31
CA GLY A 83 4.16 -5.88 -9.37
C GLY A 83 4.76 -4.59 -8.81
N THR A 84 5.40 -3.83 -9.69
CA THR A 84 5.99 -2.52 -9.36
C THR A 84 5.73 -1.51 -10.46
N ALA A 85 5.60 -0.24 -10.10
CA ALA A 85 5.61 0.88 -11.02
C ALA A 85 6.75 1.83 -10.67
N THR A 86 7.10 2.75 -11.58
CA THR A 86 8.09 3.79 -11.28
C THR A 86 7.43 5.14 -11.03
N TYR A 87 8.05 6.00 -10.22
CA TYR A 87 7.57 7.39 -10.07
C TYR A 87 7.47 8.11 -11.42
N GLY A 88 8.38 7.82 -12.36
CA GLY A 88 8.38 8.36 -13.72
C GLY A 88 7.17 7.90 -14.55
N GLY A 89 6.92 6.60 -14.59
CA GLY A 89 5.78 6.03 -15.31
C GLY A 89 4.44 6.52 -14.77
N MET A 90 4.29 6.54 -13.44
CA MET A 90 3.09 7.11 -12.80
C MET A 90 2.94 8.61 -13.09
N ALA A 91 4.03 9.37 -13.06
CA ALA A 91 3.98 10.80 -13.36
C ALA A 91 3.54 11.06 -14.80
N LYS A 92 4.04 10.29 -15.77
CA LYS A 92 3.61 10.37 -17.17
C LYS A 92 2.14 10.03 -17.34
N MET A 93 1.68 8.95 -16.70
CA MET A 93 0.28 8.53 -16.73
C MET A 93 -0.67 9.59 -16.15
N LEU A 94 -0.25 10.28 -15.09
CA LEU A 94 -1.07 11.27 -14.38
C LEU A 94 -0.87 12.71 -14.87
N GLY A 95 -0.06 12.94 -15.91
CA GLY A 95 0.26 14.28 -16.40
C GLY A 95 0.93 15.17 -15.34
N SER A 96 1.84 14.59 -14.54
CA SER A 96 2.47 15.25 -13.40
C SER A 96 4.00 15.06 -13.40
N GLY A 97 4.67 15.52 -12.33
CA GLY A 97 6.10 15.35 -12.11
C GLY A 97 6.41 14.20 -11.12
N PRO A 98 7.51 13.44 -11.31
CA PRO A 98 7.88 12.33 -10.42
C PRO A 98 8.00 12.73 -8.93
N ARG A 99 8.47 13.96 -8.66
CA ARG A 99 8.55 14.51 -7.30
C ARG A 99 7.17 14.70 -6.65
N ALA A 100 6.18 15.16 -7.43
CA ALA A 100 4.82 15.34 -6.96
C ALA A 100 4.17 13.98 -6.63
N VAL A 101 4.40 12.97 -7.49
CA VAL A 101 3.99 11.58 -7.21
C VAL A 101 4.66 11.09 -5.93
N GLY A 102 5.97 11.26 -5.77
CA GLY A 102 6.70 10.88 -4.54
C GLY A 102 6.12 11.51 -3.27
N GLY A 103 5.76 12.80 -3.32
CA GLY A 103 5.08 13.48 -2.23
C GLY A 103 3.69 12.91 -1.92
N ALA A 104 2.94 12.50 -2.94
CA ALA A 104 1.66 11.82 -2.75
C ALA A 104 1.81 10.39 -2.18
N CYS A 105 2.86 9.66 -2.58
CA CYS A 105 3.23 8.37 -1.97
C CYS A 105 3.51 8.50 -0.47
N GLY A 106 4.31 9.51 -0.09
CA GLY A 106 4.67 9.75 1.31
C GLY A 106 3.51 10.23 2.16
N ALA A 107 2.49 10.84 1.54
CA ALA A 107 1.28 11.30 2.21
C ALA A 107 0.15 10.25 2.26
N ASN A 108 0.41 9.01 1.85
CA ASN A 108 -0.57 7.93 1.88
C ASN A 108 -1.01 7.60 3.33
N PRO A 109 -2.29 7.80 3.70
CA PRO A 109 -2.76 7.54 5.05
C PRO A 109 -3.01 6.06 5.33
N ILE A 110 -3.10 5.20 4.30
CA ILE A 110 -3.42 3.78 4.41
C ILE A 110 -2.29 2.94 3.77
N PRO A 111 -1.04 3.01 4.27
CA PRO A 111 0.08 2.20 3.77
C PRO A 111 -0.23 0.69 3.84
N ILE A 112 0.53 -0.10 3.09
CA ILE A 112 0.35 -1.56 2.87
C ILE A 112 -0.90 -1.86 2.02
N VAL A 113 -2.06 -1.35 2.41
CA VAL A 113 -3.34 -1.53 1.68
C VAL A 113 -3.35 -0.70 0.40
N ILE A 114 -3.06 0.60 0.49
CA ILE A 114 -2.66 1.43 -0.66
C ILE A 114 -1.15 1.21 -0.83
N PRO A 115 -0.70 0.51 -1.89
CA PRO A 115 0.62 -0.13 -1.90
C PRO A 115 1.73 0.82 -2.37
N CYS A 116 1.99 1.88 -1.61
CA CYS A 116 3.04 2.85 -1.92
C CYS A 116 4.46 2.23 -1.92
N HIS A 117 4.66 1.07 -1.28
CA HIS A 117 5.90 0.29 -1.34
C HIS A 117 6.19 -0.29 -2.73
N ARG A 118 5.19 -0.42 -3.60
CA ARG A 118 5.34 -0.90 -4.99
C ARG A 118 5.81 0.18 -5.98
N VAL A 119 5.93 1.44 -5.55
CA VAL A 119 6.39 2.55 -6.41
C VAL A 119 7.87 2.78 -6.21
N LEU A 120 8.67 2.58 -7.26
CA LEU A 120 10.13 2.59 -7.21
C LEU A 120 10.73 3.79 -7.98
N ALA A 121 11.99 4.07 -7.71
CA ALA A 121 12.79 4.95 -8.57
C ALA A 121 13.10 4.27 -9.92
N SER A 122 13.61 5.05 -10.88
CA SER A 122 14.09 4.51 -12.15
C SER A 122 15.18 3.45 -11.92
N GLY A 123 15.23 2.45 -12.81
CA GLY A 123 16.19 1.35 -12.70
C GLY A 123 15.90 0.35 -11.55
N GLY A 124 14.73 0.43 -10.91
CA GLY A 124 14.30 -0.51 -9.88
C GLY A 124 14.85 -0.22 -8.47
N ALA A 125 15.53 0.92 -8.28
CA ALA A 125 15.97 1.33 -6.96
C ALA A 125 14.76 1.62 -6.04
N PRO A 126 14.84 1.33 -4.73
CA PRO A 126 13.69 1.42 -3.83
C PRO A 126 13.14 2.85 -3.70
N GLY A 127 13.91 3.90 -4.00
CA GLY A 127 13.45 5.28 -3.82
C GLY A 127 13.30 5.63 -2.33
N GLY A 128 12.17 6.26 -1.95
CA GLY A 128 11.85 6.61 -0.56
C GLY A 128 10.69 5.79 0.03
N TYR A 129 10.59 5.77 1.37
CA TYR A 129 9.44 5.22 2.09
C TYR A 129 9.22 5.97 3.41
N SER A 130 7.99 6.43 3.63
CA SER A 130 7.62 7.24 4.80
C SER A 130 7.04 6.43 5.96
N GLY A 131 6.81 5.13 5.78
CA GLY A 131 6.35 4.26 6.86
C GLY A 131 7.43 4.01 7.91
N HIS A 132 7.03 3.59 9.11
CA HIS A 132 7.96 3.23 10.18
C HIS A 132 8.93 2.13 9.69
N GLY A 133 10.20 2.22 10.08
CA GLY A 133 11.27 1.37 9.55
C GLY A 133 11.77 1.76 8.15
N GLY A 134 11.16 2.76 7.50
CA GLY A 134 11.66 3.35 6.26
C GLY A 134 11.91 2.33 5.15
N LEU A 135 13.12 2.36 4.57
CA LEU A 135 13.47 1.49 3.45
C LEU A 135 13.50 0.00 3.81
N ASP A 136 13.76 -0.35 5.07
CA ASP A 136 13.77 -1.75 5.51
C ASP A 136 12.36 -2.35 5.44
N THR A 137 11.36 -1.59 5.90
CA THR A 137 9.94 -1.97 5.77
C THR A 137 9.54 -2.13 4.31
N LYS A 138 9.95 -1.20 3.45
CA LYS A 138 9.67 -1.28 2.00
C LYS A 138 10.31 -2.52 1.38
N ALA A 139 11.57 -2.78 1.69
CA ALA A 139 12.31 -3.94 1.20
C ALA A 139 11.68 -5.25 1.68
N TRP A 140 11.26 -5.30 2.94
CA TRP A 140 10.58 -6.45 3.54
C TRP A 140 9.25 -6.74 2.84
N LEU A 141 8.39 -5.74 2.64
CA LEU A 141 7.10 -5.89 1.95
C LEU A 141 7.31 -6.37 0.51
N LEU A 142 8.25 -5.76 -0.23
CA LEU A 142 8.57 -6.20 -1.59
C LEU A 142 9.11 -7.63 -1.62
N ALA A 143 9.89 -8.05 -0.62
CA ALA A 143 10.42 -9.40 -0.52
C ALA A 143 9.31 -10.42 -0.19
N LEU A 144 8.39 -10.08 0.73
CA LEU A 144 7.20 -10.87 1.01
C LEU A 144 6.42 -11.11 -0.28
N GLU A 145 6.10 -10.04 -1.02
CA GLU A 145 5.30 -10.18 -2.23
C GLU A 145 6.00 -10.98 -3.31
N ARG A 146 7.30 -10.77 -3.53
CA ARG A 146 8.08 -11.57 -4.49
C ARG A 146 8.13 -13.05 -4.14
N ARG A 147 8.18 -13.40 -2.85
CA ARG A 147 8.20 -14.80 -2.39
C ARG A 147 6.90 -15.53 -2.70
N HIS A 148 5.78 -14.82 -2.70
CA HIS A 148 4.44 -15.39 -2.84
C HIS A 148 3.77 -15.09 -4.19
N ALA A 149 4.37 -14.23 -5.01
CA ALA A 149 4.05 -14.13 -6.43
C ALA A 149 4.55 -15.41 -7.12
N GLY A 150 3.62 -16.24 -7.62
CA GLY A 150 3.91 -17.61 -8.03
C GLY A 150 5.11 -17.79 -8.96
N VAL A 151 5.92 -18.81 -8.68
CA VAL A 151 6.78 -19.44 -9.69
C VAL A 151 5.83 -20.10 -10.71
N GLY A 152 5.54 -19.39 -11.79
CA GLY A 152 4.73 -19.87 -12.91
C GLY A 152 3.38 -19.17 -13.05
N GLN A 153 3.37 -18.08 -13.81
CA GLN A 153 2.46 -17.80 -14.93
C GLN A 153 2.90 -16.47 -15.56
N GLY A 154 3.41 -16.57 -16.78
CA GLY A 154 3.30 -15.59 -17.87
C GLY A 154 3.54 -14.11 -17.59
N ASN A 155 4.67 -13.64 -18.10
CA ASN A 155 4.86 -12.29 -18.67
C ASN A 155 3.56 -11.67 -19.24
N GLY A 156 3.32 -10.38 -18.97
CA GLY A 156 3.00 -9.47 -20.09
C GLY A 156 1.66 -8.75 -20.18
N ALA A 157 0.76 -8.68 -19.19
CA ALA A 157 -0.49 -7.90 -19.39
C ALA A 157 -0.64 -6.66 -18.49
N ALA A 158 -0.53 -6.81 -17.16
CA ALA A 158 -0.65 -5.66 -16.25
C ALA A 158 0.66 -4.89 -16.09
N ALA A 159 1.80 -5.58 -16.24
CA ALA A 159 3.12 -4.93 -16.25
C ALA A 159 3.28 -4.02 -17.48
N GLU A 160 2.66 -4.34 -18.62
CA GLU A 160 2.80 -3.56 -19.86
C GLU A 160 2.15 -2.17 -19.76
N GLN A 161 1.09 -1.99 -18.96
CA GLN A 161 0.49 -0.68 -18.71
C GLN A 161 1.43 0.28 -17.94
N PHE A 162 2.41 -0.26 -17.20
CA PHE A 162 3.40 0.53 -16.46
C PHE A 162 4.83 0.41 -16.98
N ALA A 163 5.12 -0.55 -17.86
CA ALA A 163 6.44 -0.77 -18.46
C ALA A 163 6.64 -0.08 -19.82
N LEU A 164 5.57 0.40 -20.47
CA LEU A 164 5.62 1.08 -21.78
C LEU A 164 5.47 2.61 -21.72
N LEU A 165 5.64 3.23 -20.56
CA LEU A 165 5.62 4.69 -20.40
C LEU A 165 6.89 5.23 -19.76
#